data_AF-Q2BY84-F1
#
_entry.id   AF-Q2BY84-F1
#
_cell.length_a   1.000
_cell.length_b   1.000
_cell.length_c   1.000
_cell.angle_alpha   90.00
_cell.angle_beta   90.00
_cell.angle_gamma   90.00
#
_symmetry.space_group_name_H-M   'P 1'
#
loop_
_entity.id
_entity.type
_entity.pdbx_description
1 polymer ?
#
loop_
_entity_poly.entity_id
_entity_poly.type
_entity_poly.pdbx_seq_one_letter_code
_entity_poly.pdbx_strand_id
1 'polypeptide(L)' 'MYKFQFYKKDEVLLHLNVDSPSYLEESEQLIAQGFELKCAIVEAENSQLAHEKFKIKELENFTKAEVLIRVLSAGAGGE' A
#
# COMPACT_ATOMS: atom_id res chain seq x y z
N MET A 1 -0.17 14.66 -14.23
CA MET A 1 -0.51 13.49 -13.40
C MET A 1 0.56 13.37 -12.33
N TYR A 2 0.15 13.20 -11.08
CA TYR A 2 1.08 13.10 -9.96
C TYR A 2 1.25 11.65 -9.53
N LYS A 3 2.44 11.33 -9.04
CA LYS A 3 2.81 10.02 -8.55
C LYS A 3 2.87 10.07 -7.04
N PHE A 4 1.99 9.35 -6.37
CA PHE A 4 1.97 9.29 -4.92
C PHE A 4 2.49 7.95 -4.42
N GLN A 5 3.55 7.98 -3.63
CA GLN A 5 4.08 6.80 -2.93
C GLN A 5 3.44 6.73 -1.55
N PHE A 6 2.85 5.58 -1.23
CA PHE A 6 2.19 5.35 0.06
C PHE A 6 3.14 4.61 1.01
N TYR A 7 3.11 5.04 2.27
CA TYR A 7 3.88 4.50 3.39
C TYR A 7 2.91 4.14 4.50
N LYS A 8 3.06 2.94 5.08
CA LYS A 8 2.21 2.48 6.17
C LYS A 8 3.08 2.14 7.39
N LYS A 9 2.61 2.55 8.56
CA LYS A 9 3.15 2.13 9.86
C LYS A 9 1.99 1.89 10.79
N ASP A 10 1.83 0.64 11.23
CA ASP A 10 0.67 0.22 12.03
C ASP A 10 -0.65 0.59 11.33
N GLU A 11 -1.44 1.50 11.91
CA GLU A 11 -2.70 2.02 11.36
C GLU A 11 -2.57 3.37 10.63
N VAL A 12 -1.37 3.94 10.60
CA VAL A 12 -1.09 5.23 9.97
C VAL A 12 -0.69 5.03 8.51
N LEU A 13 -1.39 5.72 7.61
CA LEU A 13 -1.10 5.75 6.18
C LEU A 13 -0.69 7.17 5.77
N LEU A 14 0.51 7.30 5.24
CA LEU A 14 1.04 8.55 4.67
C LEU A 14 1.26 8.42 3.17
N HIS A 15 1.19 9.54 2.47
CA HIS A 15 1.48 9.63 1.04
C HIS A 15 2.48 10.75 0.78
N LEU A 16 3.48 10.47 -0.05
CA LEU A 16 4.44 11.46 -0.53
C LEU A 16 4.30 11.61 -2.04
N ASN A 17 4.50 12.83 -2.55
CA ASN A 17 4.56 13.08 -3.98
C ASN A 17 5.97 12.78 -4.49
N VAL A 18 6.11 11.78 -5.34
CA VAL A 18 7.38 11.33 -5.93
C VAL A 18 7.98 12.39 -6.87
N ASP A 19 7.14 13.24 -7.44
CA ASP A 19 7.58 14.33 -8.32
C ASP A 19 8.15 15.53 -7.53
N SER A 20 8.02 15.51 -6.20
CA SER A 20 8.52 16.58 -5.34
C SER A 20 10.04 16.46 -5.15
N PRO A 21 10.81 17.57 -5.20
CA PRO A 21 12.25 17.53 -4.94
C PRO A 21 12.60 17.08 -3.51
N SER A 22 11.67 17.25 -2.56
CA SER A 22 11.81 16.81 -1.17
C SER A 22 11.51 15.32 -0.95
N TYR A 23 11.07 14.60 -1.99
CA TYR A 23 10.63 13.21 -1.89
C TYR A 23 11.68 12.30 -1.24
N LEU A 24 12.95 12.43 -1.66
CA LEU A 24 14.05 11.61 -1.16
C LEU A 24 14.23 11.79 0.35
N GLU A 25 14.34 13.03 0.80
CA GLU A 25 14.54 13.36 2.22
C GLU A 25 13.34 12.93 3.08
N GLU A 26 12.11 13.21 2.61
CA GLU A 26 10.89 12.79 3.31
C GLU A 26 10.76 11.27 3.37
N SER A 27 11.11 10.57 2.28
CA SER A 27 11.07 9.10 2.23
C SER A 27 12.06 8.46 3.20
N GLU A 28 13.29 8.96 3.26
CA GLU A 28 14.31 8.48 4.19
C GLU A 28 13.87 8.69 5.64
N GLN A 29 13.26 9.85 5.95
CA GLN A 29 12.70 10.10 7.28
C GLN A 29 11.55 9.15 7.63
N LEU A 30 10.69 8.80 6.68
CA LEU A 30 9.62 7.83 6.91
C LEU A 30 10.18 6.42 7.14
N ILE A 31 11.13 5.98 6.31
CA ILE A 31 11.79 4.68 6.49
C ILE A 31 12.53 4.63 7.84
N ALA A 32 13.26 5.68 8.21
CA ALA A 32 13.96 5.78 9.49
C ALA A 32 13.02 5.75 10.70
N GLN A 33 11.79 6.28 10.55
CA GLN A 33 10.74 6.18 11.55
C GLN A 33 10.07 4.80 11.62
N GLY A 34 10.44 3.87 10.74
CA GLY A 34 9.87 2.52 10.67
C GLY A 34 8.58 2.44 9.85
N PHE A 35 8.35 3.38 8.92
CA PHE A 35 7.30 3.19 7.93
C PHE A 35 7.74 2.20 6.86
N GLU A 36 6.81 1.34 6.46
CA GLU A 36 7.01 0.40 5.38
C GLU A 36 6.44 0.97 4.08
N LEU A 37 7.23 0.84 3.01
CA LEU A 37 6.80 1.25 1.68
C LEU A 37 5.71 0.28 1.20
N LYS A 38 4.48 0.78 0.99
CA LYS A 38 3.43 -0.02 0.36
C LYS A 38 3.68 -0.04 -1.14
N CYS A 39 3.74 -1.25 -1.70
CA CYS A 39 4.29 -1.61 -3.02
C CYS A 39 3.55 -1.02 -4.25
N ALA A 40 2.83 0.09 -4.14
CA ALA A 40 2.21 0.73 -5.28
C ALA A 40 2.35 2.25 -5.22
N ILE A 41 3.14 2.79 -6.15
CA ILE A 41 3.01 4.17 -6.59
C ILE A 41 1.62 4.29 -7.23
N VAL A 42 0.82 5.21 -6.73
CA VAL A 42 -0.52 5.47 -7.26
C VAL A 42 -0.44 6.72 -8.13
N GLU A 43 -0.72 6.53 -9.41
CA GLU A 43 -0.86 7.62 -10.37
C GLU A 43 -2.28 8.17 -10.33
N ALA A 44 -2.38 9.45 -9.97
CA ALA A 44 -3.64 10.14 -9.79
C ALA A 44 -3.53 11.61 -10.19
N GLU A 45 -4.65 12.20 -10.56
CA GLU A 45 -4.72 13.63 -10.87
C GLU A 45 -4.68 14.49 -9.60
N ASN A 46 -5.21 13.98 -8.49
CA ASN A 46 -5.26 14.66 -7.19
C ASN A 46 -5.16 13.64 -6.03
N SER A 47 -4.77 14.12 -4.84
CA SER A 47 -4.59 13.28 -3.63
C SER A 47 -5.86 12.49 -3.26
N GLN A 48 -7.06 13.08 -3.39
CA GLN A 48 -8.32 12.35 -3.15
C GLN A 48 -8.47 11.11 -4.04
N LEU A 49 -8.17 11.24 -5.34
CA LEU A 49 -8.25 10.14 -6.29
C LEU A 49 -7.19 9.06 -6.01
N ALA A 50 -6.01 9.49 -5.53
CA ALA A 50 -4.95 8.59 -5.11
C ALA A 50 -5.41 7.73 -3.91
N HIS A 51 -6.09 8.36 -2.94
CA HIS A 51 -6.59 7.69 -1.75
C HIS A 51 -7.70 6.68 -2.09
N GLU A 52 -8.61 7.04 -2.99
CA GLU A 52 -9.67 6.13 -3.46
C GLU A 52 -9.10 4.91 -4.18
N LYS A 53 -8.16 5.13 -5.12
CA LYS A 53 -7.43 4.05 -5.80
C LYS A 53 -6.66 3.16 -4.83
N PHE A 54 -6.00 3.75 -3.82
CA PHE A 54 -5.28 2.99 -2.80
C PHE A 54 -6.24 2.10 -2.00
N LYS A 55 -7.40 2.63 -1.58
CA LYS A 55 -8.40 1.89 -0.82
C LYS A 55 -8.95 0.68 -1.59
N ILE A 56 -9.20 0.84 -2.89
CA ILE A 56 -9.62 -0.27 -3.76
C ILE A 56 -8.52 -1.34 -3.83
N LYS A 57 -7.27 -0.93 -4.07
CA LYS A 57 -6.12 -1.83 -4.17
C LYS A 57 -5.82 -2.55 -2.85
N GLU A 58 -5.99 -1.87 -1.71
CA GLU A 58 -5.82 -2.48 -0.39
C GLU A 58 -6.89 -3.55 -0.15
N LEU A 59 -8.16 -3.24 -0.45
CA LEU A 59 -9.28 -4.17 -0.32
C LEU A 59 -9.12 -5.40 -1.21
N GLU A 60 -8.67 -5.23 -2.46
CA GLU A 60 -8.35 -6.34 -3.36
C GLU A 60 -7.22 -7.22 -2.81
N ASN A 61 -6.19 -6.61 -2.22
CA ASN A 61 -5.05 -7.34 -1.65
C ASN A 61 -5.46 -8.12 -0.37
N PHE A 62 -6.36 -7.54 0.43
CA PHE A 62 -6.93 -8.20 1.61
C PHE A 62 -7.81 -9.40 1.22
N THR A 63 -8.66 -9.22 0.19
CA THR A 63 -9.56 -10.27 -0.30
C THR A 63 -8.78 -11.45 -0.92
N LYS A 64 -7.68 -11.16 -1.63
CA LYS A 64 -6.80 -12.18 -2.19
C LYS A 64 -6.04 -12.96 -1.11
N ALA A 65 -5.66 -12.31 -0.01
CA ALA A 65 -5.01 -12.96 1.13
C ALA A 65 -5.98 -13.92 1.87
N GLU A 66 -7.25 -13.55 2.03
CA GLU A 66 -8.26 -14.39 2.68
C GLU A 66 -8.62 -15.65 1.85
N VAL A 67 -8.65 -15.52 0.52
CA VAL A 67 -8.89 -16.64 -0.40
C VAL A 67 -7.74 -17.67 -0.37
N LEU A 68 -6.48 -17.23 -0.24
CA LEU A 68 -5.33 -18.14 -0.17
C LEU A 68 -5.33 -19.01 1.10
N ILE A 69 -5.76 -18.47 2.24
CA ILE A 69 -5.83 -19.25 3.49
C ILE A 69 -6.91 -20.35 3.42
N ARG A 70 -8.04 -20.07 2.75
CA ARG A 70 -9.08 -21.10 2.54
C ARG A 70 -8.65 -22.21 1.58
N VAL A 71 -7.86 -21.91 0.55
CA VAL A 71 -7.42 -22.93 -0.42
C VAL A 71 -6.34 -23.87 0.15
N LEU A 72 -5.51 -23.40 1.08
CA LEU A 72 -4.46 -24.22 1.72
C LEU A 72 -5.01 -25.11 2.85
N SER A 73 -6.20 -24.79 3.38
CA SER A 73 -6.83 -25.55 4.47
C SER A 73 -7.82 -26.62 3.97
N ALA A 74 -8.10 -26.69 2.67
CA ALA A 74 -9.03 -27.64 2.06
C ALA A 74 -8.35 -28.91 1.49
N GLY A 75 -7.06 -29.10 1.74
CA GLY A 75 -6.26 -30.20 1.18
C GLY A 75 -5.60 -31.11 2.22
N ALA A 76 -6.15 -31.22 3.43
CA ALA A 76 -5.62 -32.12 4.47
C ALA A 76 -6.75 -32.81 5.26
N GLY A 77 -7.53 -33.64 4.57
CA GLY A 77 -8.33 -34.75 5.12
C GLY A 77 -8.45 -35.75 3.98
N GLY A 78 -7.85 -36.94 4.04
CA GLY A 78 -8.35 -38.07 4.83
C GLY A 78 -9.65 -38.52 4.17
N GLU A 79 -9.75 -39.64 3.45
CA GLU A 79 -9.20 -41.00 3.62
C GLU A 79 -8.93 -41.69 2.27
#